data_AF-A0A8J9SCB8-F1
#
_entry.id   AF-A0A8J9SCB8-F1
#
_cell.length_a   1.000
_cell.length_b   1.000
_cell.length_c   1.000
_cell.angle_alpha   90.00
_cell.angle_beta   90.00
_cell.angle_gamma   90.00
#
_symmetry.space_group_name_H-M   'P 1'
#
loop_
_entity.id
_entity.type
_entity.pdbx_description
1 polymer ?
#
loop_
_entity_poly.entity_id
_entity_poly.type
_entity_poly.pdbx_seq_one_letter_code
_entity_poly.pdbx_strand_id
1 'polypeptide(L)'
;MDRADGRLASTLRPLSCELGTLHNADGSALWKSGSTQVLAAVHGPVAPRQPQHETQKAKISIIIKSGTTVNTLEREWEAFITKALTACLVTEQYPRSVIQIVLQILSADGSVLGAALNGAVAALMDAGIAMKVLPVAVTC
;
A
#
# COMPACT_ATOMS: atom_id res chain seq x y z
N MET A 1 7.29 20.47 -25.82
CA MET A 1 7.76 20.69 -24.43
C MET A 1 8.10 19.33 -23.88
N ASP A 2 9.37 18.95 -23.98
CA ASP A 2 9.85 17.64 -23.53
C ASP A 2 9.93 17.61 -22.01
N ARG A 3 9.47 16.50 -21.42
CA ARG A 3 9.67 16.24 -19.99
C ARG A 3 11.17 16.10 -19.75
N ALA A 4 11.66 16.43 -18.55
CA ALA A 4 13.09 16.38 -18.19
C ALA A 4 13.77 15.01 -18.46
N ASP A 5 12.97 13.97 -18.63
CA ASP A 5 13.35 12.57 -18.78
C ASP A 5 13.22 12.07 -20.25
N GLY A 6 12.94 12.95 -21.21
CA GLY A 6 12.81 12.62 -22.65
C GLY A 6 11.60 11.76 -23.04
N ARG A 7 10.68 11.49 -22.10
CA ARG A 7 9.47 10.68 -22.34
C ARG A 7 8.36 11.47 -23.02
N LEU A 8 7.60 10.78 -23.88
CA LEU A 8 6.36 11.28 -24.47
C LEU A 8 5.32 11.56 -23.38
N ALA A 9 4.39 12.47 -23.64
CA ALA A 9 3.34 12.85 -22.69
C ALA A 9 2.45 11.66 -22.27
N SER A 10 2.30 10.64 -23.12
CA SER A 10 1.50 9.44 -22.88
C SER A 10 2.28 8.27 -22.26
N THR A 11 3.59 8.41 -22.04
CA THR A 11 4.44 7.29 -21.60
C THR A 11 4.70 7.33 -20.09
N LEU A 12 4.32 6.25 -19.41
CA LEU A 12 4.57 6.07 -17.99
C LEU A 12 6.08 5.96 -17.67
N ARG A 13 6.43 6.21 -16.41
CA ARG A 13 7.78 5.90 -15.90
C ARG A 13 8.03 4.40 -15.93
N PRO A 14 9.29 3.94 -16.03
CA PRO A 14 9.61 2.53 -15.88
C PRO A 14 9.10 2.03 -14.52
N LEU A 15 8.30 0.96 -14.55
CA LEU A 15 7.72 0.33 -13.37
C LEU A 15 8.47 -0.96 -13.08
N SER A 16 8.77 -1.23 -11.82
CA SER A 16 9.29 -2.51 -11.36
C SER A 16 8.66 -2.87 -10.02
N CYS A 17 8.41 -4.15 -9.80
CA CYS A 17 7.84 -4.67 -8.56
C CYS A 17 8.57 -5.97 -8.19
N GLU A 18 9.12 -6.00 -6.98
CA GLU A 18 9.74 -7.19 -6.40
C GLU A 18 8.88 -7.63 -5.21
N LEU A 19 8.38 -8.86 -5.23
CA LEU A 19 7.55 -9.43 -4.16
C LEU A 19 8.42 -10.23 -3.18
N GLY A 20 7.94 -10.43 -1.94
CA GLY A 20 8.61 -11.27 -0.95
C GLY A 20 9.98 -10.75 -0.49
N THR A 21 10.17 -9.42 -0.47
CA THR A 21 11.45 -8.79 -0.08
C THR A 21 11.75 -8.86 1.42
N LEU A 22 10.72 -8.95 2.27
CA LEU A 22 10.83 -9.00 3.72
C LEU A 22 10.40 -10.37 4.26
N HIS A 23 11.31 -11.04 4.95
CA HIS A 23 11.07 -12.35 5.56
C HIS A 23 10.22 -12.31 6.84
N ASN A 24 10.14 -11.15 7.50
CA ASN A 24 9.38 -10.96 8.75
C ASN A 24 7.93 -10.51 8.54
N ALA A 25 7.54 -10.27 7.29
CA ALA A 25 6.18 -9.87 6.93
C ALA A 25 5.45 -11.07 6.31
N ASP A 26 4.13 -11.14 6.50
CA ASP A 26 3.30 -12.18 5.87
C ASP A 26 3.23 -11.99 4.35
N GLY A 27 3.33 -10.72 3.90
CA GLY A 27 3.59 -10.38 2.51
C GLY A 27 4.35 -9.08 2.40
N SER A 28 5.12 -8.93 1.33
CA SER A 28 5.91 -7.72 1.11
C SER A 28 6.11 -7.44 -0.37
N ALA A 29 6.28 -6.15 -0.70
CA ALA A 29 6.55 -5.73 -2.05
C ALA A 29 7.38 -4.46 -2.08
N LEU A 30 8.42 -4.42 -2.91
CA LEU A 30 9.14 -3.22 -3.29
C LEU A 30 8.62 -2.74 -4.63
N TRP A 31 7.93 -1.60 -4.63
CA TRP A 31 7.41 -0.96 -5.83
C TRP A 31 8.31 0.20 -6.24
N LYS A 32 8.71 0.23 -7.51
CA LYS A 32 9.55 1.27 -8.13
C LYS A 32 8.81 1.88 -9.31
N SER A 33 8.67 3.21 -9.32
CA SER A 33 8.11 4.00 -10.40
C SER A 33 9.10 5.10 -10.78
N GLY A 34 9.99 4.81 -11.73
CA GLY A 34 11.19 5.61 -11.97
C GLY A 34 12.03 5.71 -10.71
N SER A 35 12.33 6.93 -10.27
CA SER A 35 13.09 7.21 -9.05
C SER A 35 12.27 7.08 -7.76
N THR A 36 10.94 7.00 -7.84
CA THR A 36 10.09 6.82 -6.65
C THR A 36 10.07 5.36 -6.24
N GLN A 37 10.42 5.09 -4.98
CA GLN A 37 10.49 3.73 -4.44
C GLN A 37 9.71 3.64 -3.12
N VAL A 38 8.85 2.65 -3.03
CA VAL A 38 8.03 2.37 -1.84
C VAL A 38 8.13 0.91 -1.49
N LEU A 39 8.48 0.63 -0.24
CA LEU A 39 8.49 -0.71 0.34
C LEU A 39 7.20 -0.90 1.14
N ALA A 40 6.41 -1.90 0.78
CA ALA A 40 5.19 -2.28 1.45
C ALA A 40 5.41 -3.58 2.23
N ALA A 41 4.95 -3.61 3.48
CA ALA A 41 4.94 -4.78 4.34
C ALA A 41 3.51 -4.99 4.84
N VAL A 42 3.01 -6.21 4.74
CA VAL A 42 1.70 -6.62 5.24
C VAL A 42 1.92 -7.60 6.38
N HIS A 43 1.21 -7.33 7.48
CA HIS A 43 1.13 -8.20 8.63
C HIS A 43 -0.33 -8.58 8.86
N GLY A 44 -0.61 -9.86 8.90
CA GLY A 44 -1.90 -10.41 9.24
C GLY A 44 -2.67 -10.96 8.05
N PRO A 45 -3.80 -11.63 8.37
CA PRO A 45 -4.75 -11.28 9.43
C PRO A 45 -4.34 -11.66 10.86
N VAL A 46 -4.14 -10.66 11.74
CA VAL A 46 -3.83 -10.85 13.18
C VAL A 46 -5.08 -10.59 14.03
N ALA A 47 -5.30 -11.39 15.08
CA ALA A 47 -6.37 -11.14 16.05
C ALA A 47 -6.12 -9.82 16.80
N PRO A 48 -7.14 -8.95 16.97
CA PRO A 48 -6.97 -7.67 17.65
C PRO A 48 -6.56 -7.85 19.10
N ARG A 49 -5.57 -7.07 19.54
CA ARG A 49 -5.03 -7.10 20.91
C ARG A 49 -6.04 -6.68 21.98
N GLN A 50 -7.07 -5.92 21.61
CA GLN A 50 -8.21 -5.61 22.47
C GLN A 50 -9.47 -6.30 21.91
N PRO A 51 -10.27 -6.95 22.78
CA PRO A 51 -11.56 -7.49 22.37
C PRO A 51 -12.50 -6.34 22.02
N GLN A 52 -12.52 -5.99 20.73
CA GLN A 52 -13.45 -5.00 20.22
C GLN A 52 -14.79 -5.70 19.97
N HIS A 53 -15.86 -5.15 20.56
CA HIS A 53 -17.22 -5.64 20.40
C HIS A 53 -17.57 -5.72 18.91
N GLU A 54 -17.98 -6.91 18.46
CA GLU A 54 -18.74 -7.19 17.23
C GLU A 54 -18.32 -6.41 15.98
N THR A 55 -17.16 -6.75 15.41
CA THR A 55 -16.87 -6.38 14.01
C THR A 55 -16.85 -7.64 13.14
N GLN A 56 -17.92 -7.84 12.36
CA GLN A 56 -18.02 -8.91 11.36
C GLN A 56 -17.07 -8.72 10.17
N LYS A 57 -16.36 -7.58 10.11
CA LYS A 57 -15.44 -7.20 9.03
C LYS A 57 -14.03 -7.05 9.56
N ALA A 58 -13.05 -7.41 8.74
CA ALA A 58 -11.65 -7.12 8.99
C ALA A 58 -11.40 -5.59 9.07
N LYS A 59 -10.56 -5.17 10.02
CA LYS A 59 -10.09 -3.79 10.14
C LYS A 59 -8.75 -3.66 9.42
N ILE A 60 -8.63 -2.66 8.56
CA ILE A 60 -7.38 -2.34 7.87
C ILE A 60 -6.73 -1.16 8.58
N SER A 61 -5.45 -1.29 8.92
CA SER A 61 -4.64 -0.21 9.49
C SER A 61 -3.47 0.04 8.58
N ILE A 62 -3.37 1.26 8.05
CA ILE A 62 -2.27 1.66 7.17
C ILE A 62 -1.39 2.64 7.90
N ILE A 63 -0.09 2.43 7.83
CA ILE A 63 0.91 3.32 8.41
C ILE A 63 1.89 3.66 7.30
N ILE A 64 1.96 4.94 6.94
CA ILE A 64 2.93 5.47 6.00
C ILE A 64 4.10 6.06 6.80
N LYS A 65 5.31 5.75 6.39
CA LYS A 65 6.55 6.26 6.98
C LYS A 65 7.38 6.94 5.90
N SER A 66 7.41 8.26 5.91
CA SER A 66 8.27 9.11 5.10
C SER A 66 9.23 9.90 6.00
N GLY A 67 10.31 9.26 6.45
CA GLY A 67 11.33 9.90 7.29
C GLY A 67 10.94 10.05 8.76
N THR A 68 11.62 10.96 9.47
CA THR A 68 11.60 11.10 10.94
C THR A 68 10.44 11.94 11.50
N THR A 69 9.73 12.69 10.67
CA THR A 69 8.64 13.58 11.12
C THR A 69 7.31 13.07 10.61
N VAL A 70 6.40 12.79 11.55
CA VAL A 70 4.99 12.48 11.24
C VAL A 70 4.33 13.70 10.63
N ASN A 71 3.96 13.60 9.36
CA ASN A 71 3.35 14.69 8.62
C ASN A 71 1.82 14.53 8.61
N THR A 72 1.10 15.65 8.66
CA THR A 72 -0.37 15.65 8.53
C THR A 72 -0.83 15.05 7.20
N LEU A 73 -0.05 15.30 6.13
CA LEU A 73 -0.29 14.76 4.80
C LEU A 73 -0.26 13.23 4.75
N GLU A 74 0.62 12.59 5.52
CA GLU A 74 0.69 11.12 5.58
C GLU A 74 -0.58 10.53 6.16
N ARG A 75 -1.16 11.16 7.19
CA ARG A 75 -2.44 10.72 7.77
C ARG A 75 -3.58 10.82 6.77
N GLU A 76 -3.60 11.85 5.93
CA GLU A 76 -4.60 11.98 4.87
C GLU A 76 -4.45 10.86 3.83
N TRP A 77 -3.21 10.55 3.45
CA TRP A 77 -2.91 9.45 2.53
C TRP A 77 -3.25 8.08 3.13
N GLU A 78 -2.93 7.85 4.40
CA GLU A 78 -3.31 6.65 5.13
C GLU A 78 -4.84 6.48 5.13
N ALA A 79 -5.59 7.54 5.44
CA ALA A 79 -7.05 7.51 5.43
C ALA A 79 -7.61 7.22 4.03
N PHE A 80 -7.03 7.83 3.00
CA PHE A 80 -7.42 7.62 1.61
C PHE A 80 -7.18 6.17 1.16
N ILE A 81 -5.97 5.64 1.36
CA ILE A 81 -5.62 4.26 0.98
C ILE A 81 -6.46 3.27 1.82
N THR A 82 -6.70 3.56 3.10
CA THR A 82 -7.53 2.70 3.96
C THR A 82 -8.95 2.59 3.39
N LYS A 83 -9.54 3.73 3.00
CA LYS A 83 -10.87 3.75 2.38
C LYS A 83 -10.89 3.01 1.05
N ALA A 84 -9.87 3.19 0.22
CA ALA A 84 -9.75 2.51 -1.08
C ALA A 84 -9.62 0.99 -0.92
N LEU A 85 -8.72 0.51 -0.06
CA LEU A 85 -8.51 -0.92 0.18
C LEU A 85 -9.68 -1.58 0.89
N THR A 86 -10.37 -0.86 1.80
CA THR A 86 -11.57 -1.40 2.47
C THR A 86 -12.67 -1.77 1.46
N ALA A 87 -12.81 -1.00 0.37
CA ALA A 87 -13.76 -1.31 -0.70
C ALA A 87 -13.32 -2.49 -1.58
N CYS A 88 -12.02 -2.73 -1.69
CA CYS A 88 -11.45 -3.75 -2.58
C CYS A 88 -11.28 -5.12 -1.89
N LEU A 89 -11.06 -5.17 -0.58
CA LEU A 89 -10.82 -6.40 0.18
C LEU A 89 -12.12 -7.15 0.51
N VAL A 90 -12.04 -8.49 0.54
CA VAL A 90 -13.12 -9.36 1.06
C VAL A 90 -13.04 -9.38 2.59
N THR A 91 -13.48 -8.30 3.23
CA THR A 91 -13.43 -8.16 4.69
C THR A 91 -14.30 -9.17 5.46
N GLU A 92 -15.27 -9.80 4.79
CA GLU A 92 -16.18 -10.82 5.35
C GLU A 92 -15.49 -12.16 5.60
N GLN A 93 -14.41 -12.47 4.86
CA GLN A 93 -13.70 -13.74 4.99
C GLN A 93 -12.80 -13.79 6.24
N TYR A 94 -12.50 -12.64 6.84
CA TYR A 94 -11.60 -12.49 7.98
C TYR A 94 -12.30 -11.76 9.15
N PRO A 95 -13.29 -12.39 9.80
CA PRO A 95 -13.99 -11.77 10.93
C PRO A 95 -13.02 -11.55 12.10
N ARG A 96 -13.20 -10.46 12.86
CA ARG A 96 -12.38 -10.13 14.03
C ARG A 96 -10.87 -10.16 13.76
N SER A 97 -10.45 -9.73 12.58
CA SER A 97 -9.04 -9.70 12.17
C SER A 97 -8.60 -8.27 11.86
N VAL A 98 -7.34 -7.97 12.12
CA VAL A 98 -6.68 -6.73 11.75
C VAL A 98 -5.60 -7.03 10.73
N ILE A 99 -5.66 -6.35 9.59
CA ILE A 99 -4.62 -6.38 8.56
C ILE A 99 -3.86 -5.07 8.66
N GLN A 100 -2.59 -5.14 9.04
CA GLN A 100 -1.73 -3.98 9.18
C GLN A 100 -0.81 -3.89 7.96
N ILE A 101 -0.83 -2.73 7.30
CA ILE A 101 0.00 -2.45 6.13
C ILE A 101 0.94 -1.31 6.50
N VAL A 102 2.23 -1.53 6.38
CA VAL A 102 3.26 -0.53 6.62
C VAL A 102 3.90 -0.16 5.28
N LEU A 103 3.83 1.11 4.92
CA LEU A 103 4.36 1.65 3.67
C LEU A 103 5.54 2.56 4.00
N GLN A 104 6.74 2.09 3.71
CA GLN A 104 7.97 2.85 3.87
C GLN A 104 8.34 3.50 2.53
N ILE A 105 8.35 4.82 2.48
CA ILE A 105 8.84 5.55 1.32
C ILE A 105 10.37 5.58 1.40
N LEU A 106 11.04 5.02 0.39
CA LEU A 106 12.50 4.97 0.30
C LEU A 106 13.04 6.14 -0.52
N SER A 107 12.32 6.52 -1.57
CA SER A 107 12.69 7.64 -2.43
C SER A 107 11.41 8.26 -2.99
N ALA A 108 11.34 9.59 -2.96
CA ALA A 108 10.17 10.37 -3.36
C ALA A 108 10.52 11.31 -4.51
N ASP A 109 10.09 10.94 -5.72
CA ASP A 109 10.25 11.74 -6.94
C ASP A 109 8.88 11.91 -7.63
N GLY A 110 7.86 12.31 -6.86
CA GLY A 110 6.48 12.44 -7.34
C GLY A 110 5.74 11.10 -7.54
N SER A 111 4.41 11.18 -7.70
CA SER A 111 3.48 10.03 -7.72
C SER A 111 3.60 9.08 -6.51
N VAL A 112 4.01 9.60 -5.35
CA VAL A 112 4.27 8.78 -4.15
C VAL A 112 3.00 8.08 -3.68
N LEU A 113 1.86 8.78 -3.65
CA LEU A 113 0.57 8.20 -3.27
C LEU A 113 0.15 7.03 -4.19
N GLY A 114 0.31 7.19 -5.50
CA GLY A 114 -0.01 6.12 -6.46
C GLY A 114 0.93 4.93 -6.34
N ALA A 115 2.22 5.18 -6.15
CA ALA A 115 3.23 4.14 -5.89
C ALA A 115 2.94 3.40 -4.57
N ALA A 116 2.51 4.13 -3.53
CA ALA A 116 2.16 3.57 -2.24
C ALA A 116 0.91 2.67 -2.31
N LEU A 117 -0.12 3.09 -3.04
CA LEU A 117 -1.31 2.24 -3.27
C LEU A 117 -0.94 0.97 -4.05
N ASN A 118 -0.21 1.10 -5.16
CA ASN A 118 0.18 -0.05 -5.98
C ASN A 118 1.09 -1.01 -5.20
N GLY A 119 2.04 -0.48 -4.41
CA GLY A 119 2.88 -1.27 -3.52
C GLY A 119 2.09 -1.99 -2.43
N ALA A 120 1.10 -1.33 -1.81
CA ALA A 120 0.21 -1.96 -0.84
C ALA A 120 -0.55 -3.15 -1.45
N VAL A 121 -1.10 -2.98 -2.66
CA VAL A 121 -1.83 -4.04 -3.37
C VAL A 121 -0.91 -5.21 -3.72
N ALA A 122 0.31 -4.93 -4.19
CA ALA A 122 1.31 -5.96 -4.46
C ALA A 122 1.66 -6.78 -3.20
N ALA A 123 1.88 -6.12 -2.07
CA ALA A 123 2.16 -6.81 -0.81
C ALA A 123 0.94 -7.58 -0.27
N LEU A 124 -0.28 -7.09 -0.50
CA LEU A 124 -1.52 -7.82 -0.15
C LEU A 124 -1.71 -9.08 -0.99
N MET A 125 -1.31 -9.04 -2.28
CA MET A 125 -1.31 -10.23 -3.15
C MET A 125 -0.30 -11.26 -2.67
N ASP A 126 0.90 -10.82 -2.31
CA ASP A 126 1.96 -11.69 -1.77
C ASP A 126 1.54 -12.35 -0.45
N ALA A 127 0.85 -11.59 0.42
CA ALA A 127 0.27 -12.11 1.68
C ALA A 127 -0.90 -13.09 1.47
N GLY A 128 -1.39 -13.27 0.24
CA GLY A 128 -2.52 -14.16 -0.05
C GLY A 128 -3.87 -13.68 0.50
N ILE A 129 -4.04 -12.37 0.71
CA ILE A 129 -5.31 -11.81 1.22
C ILE A 129 -6.32 -11.74 0.08
N ALA A 130 -7.53 -12.26 0.31
CA ALA A 130 -8.60 -12.26 -0.68
C ALA A 130 -9.08 -10.83 -1.03
N MET A 131 -8.96 -10.48 -2.32
CA MET A 131 -9.41 -9.20 -2.87
C MET A 131 -10.47 -9.42 -3.94
N LYS A 132 -11.50 -8.55 -3.96
CA LYS A 132 -12.53 -8.54 -5.01
C LYS A 132 -12.01 -7.92 -6.30
N VAL A 133 -11.20 -6.87 -6.16
CA VAL A 133 -10.64 -6.08 -7.27
C VAL A 133 -9.23 -5.63 -6.92
N LEU A 134 -8.41 -5.39 -7.94
CA LEU A 134 -7.05 -4.88 -7.80
C LEU A 134 -7.02 -3.38 -8.14
N PRO A 135 -7.01 -2.48 -7.14
CA PRO A 135 -6.94 -1.06 -7.42
C PRO A 135 -5.55 -0.69 -7.93
N VAL A 136 -5.49 0.07 -9.01
CA VAL A 136 -4.24 0.61 -9.57
C VAL A 136 -4.38 2.12 -9.66
N ALA A 137 -3.36 2.84 -9.19
CA ALA A 137 -3.30 4.29 -9.28
C ALA A 137 -2.11 4.75 -10.14
N VAL A 138 -2.39 5.76 -10.95
CA VAL A 138 -1.42 6.53 -11.71
C VAL A 138 -1.75 8.02 -11.56
N THR A 139 -0.73 8.87 -11.52
CA THR A 139 -0.93 10.33 -11.51
C THR A 139 -0.70 10.87 -12.91
N CYS A 140 -1.68 11.61 -13.44
CA CYS A 140 -1.63 12.30 -14.73
C CYS A 140 -1.15 13.75 -14.58
#